data_AF-A0A2G6MVB2-F1
#
_entry.id   AF-A0A2G6MVB2-F1
#
_cell.length_a   1.000
_cell.length_b   1.000
_cell.length_c   1.000
_cell.angle_alpha   90.00
_cell.angle_beta   90.00
_cell.angle_gamma   90.00
#
_symmetry.space_group_name_H-M   'P 1'
#
loop_
_entity.id
_entity.type
_entity.pdbx_description
1 polymer ?
#
loop_
_entity_poly.entity_id
_entity_poly.type
_entity_poly.pdbx_seq_one_letter_code
_entity_poly.pdbx_strand_id
1 'polypeptide(L)'
;MKDLRRKLLQSGLLAVTATVLVAGLVAPGALDRWENSTWDWRARMRASRAAKTARPDSAAICLILMDQQSLDWGRKTNSLPWPWPREVYAPLIQFCRRGGARDLAFDVVFTEPSLMGVHDDQVFGEAIAASGFFLGAFFVHGDLMRAEKITMPIAEVADNALALGNVSEIPDDDGVFRRVTLWVETAAGDTLYSLGAATARASGKGPDTRAGRRRILDYRRPADTWRIFNVAEIIQSELRLQEGGTPNVDPAILRGKHVLVGYSAPGLLDLRSTPLNRV
;
A
#
# COMPACT_ATOMS: atom_id res chain seq x y z
N MET A 1 35.21 -13.33 -51.58
CA MET A 1 34.92 -11.98 -51.02
C MET A 1 33.53 -11.45 -51.38
N LYS A 2 33.05 -11.56 -52.65
CA LYS A 2 31.72 -11.05 -53.06
C LYS A 2 30.54 -11.74 -52.36
N ASP A 3 30.59 -13.07 -52.17
CA ASP A 3 29.52 -13.80 -51.48
C ASP A 3 29.42 -13.48 -49.99
N LEU A 4 30.56 -13.18 -49.35
CA LEU A 4 30.58 -12.77 -47.94
C LEU A 4 29.90 -11.41 -47.76
N ARG A 5 30.20 -10.43 -48.64
CA ARG A 5 29.53 -9.11 -48.62
C ARG A 5 28.03 -9.22 -48.86
N ARG A 6 27.59 -10.07 -49.79
CA ARG A 6 26.17 -10.30 -50.06
C ARG A 6 25.44 -10.92 -48.86
N LYS A 7 26.03 -11.93 -48.22
CA LYS A 7 25.48 -12.54 -47.01
C LYS A 7 25.39 -11.55 -45.85
N LEU A 8 26.43 -10.73 -45.64
CA LEU A 8 26.44 -9.68 -44.60
C LEU A 8 25.37 -8.61 -44.84
N LEU A 9 25.16 -8.20 -46.10
CA LEU A 9 24.10 -7.26 -46.47
C LEU A 9 22.71 -7.86 -46.23
N GLN A 10 22.50 -9.13 -46.58
CA GLN A 10 21.24 -9.83 -46.35
C GLN A 10 20.93 -10.01 -44.86
N SER A 11 21.93 -10.39 -44.06
CA SER A 11 21.75 -10.50 -42.60
C SER A 11 21.51 -9.13 -41.96
N GLY A 12 22.20 -8.09 -42.42
CA GLY A 12 21.98 -6.72 -41.95
C GLY A 12 20.57 -6.23 -42.28
N LEU A 13 20.09 -6.46 -43.49
CA LEU A 13 18.72 -6.12 -43.89
C LEU A 13 17.69 -6.89 -43.07
N LEU A 14 17.88 -8.19 -42.86
CA LEU A 14 16.99 -9.00 -42.03
C LEU A 14 16.92 -8.47 -40.59
N ALA A 15 18.08 -8.14 -40.01
CA ALA A 15 18.16 -7.59 -38.65
C ALA A 15 17.41 -6.25 -38.55
N VAL A 16 17.66 -5.33 -39.49
CA VAL A 16 16.97 -4.02 -39.52
C VAL A 16 15.46 -4.20 -39.69
N THR A 17 15.01 -5.04 -40.61
CA THR A 17 13.57 -5.30 -40.82
C THR A 17 12.93 -5.89 -39.57
N ALA A 18 13.57 -6.86 -38.92
CA ALA A 18 13.07 -7.43 -37.67
C ALA A 18 13.01 -6.39 -36.55
N THR A 19 14.05 -5.55 -36.40
CA THR A 19 14.06 -4.47 -35.41
C THR A 19 12.96 -3.45 -35.68
N VAL A 20 12.75 -3.03 -36.92
CA VAL A 20 11.69 -2.08 -37.30
C VAL A 20 10.30 -2.69 -37.06
N LEU A 21 10.10 -3.96 -37.40
CA LEU A 21 8.85 -4.67 -37.12
C LEU A 21 8.57 -4.74 -35.62
N VAL A 22 9.56 -5.14 -34.82
CA VAL A 22 9.42 -5.21 -33.35
C VAL A 22 9.16 -3.82 -32.77
N ALA A 23 9.92 -2.81 -33.18
CA ALA A 23 9.70 -1.43 -32.74
C ALA A 23 8.30 -0.93 -33.13
N GLY A 24 7.82 -1.27 -34.32
CA GLY A 24 6.49 -0.94 -34.81
C GLY A 24 5.36 -1.65 -34.06
N LEU A 25 5.61 -2.81 -33.47
CA LEU A 25 4.65 -3.53 -32.60
C LEU A 25 4.72 -3.08 -31.14
N VAL A 26 5.91 -2.74 -30.64
CA VAL A 26 6.12 -2.32 -29.25
C VAL A 26 5.70 -0.87 -29.02
N ALA A 27 6.03 0.05 -29.93
CA ALA A 27 5.73 1.48 -29.77
C ALA A 27 4.24 1.80 -29.56
N PRO A 28 3.28 1.17 -30.27
CA PRO A 28 1.85 1.37 -30.02
C PRO A 28 1.28 0.46 -28.91
N GLY A 29 2.12 -0.34 -28.23
CA GLY A 29 1.68 -1.27 -27.19
C GLY A 29 0.95 -2.53 -27.70
N ALA A 30 1.12 -2.91 -28.97
CA ALA A 30 0.41 -4.06 -29.54
C ALA A 30 0.78 -5.40 -28.86
N LEU A 31 1.91 -5.44 -28.15
CA LEU A 31 2.37 -6.60 -27.39
C LEU A 31 2.05 -6.52 -25.88
N ASP A 32 1.53 -5.40 -25.39
CA ASP A 32 1.35 -5.15 -23.95
C ASP A 32 0.42 -6.18 -23.32
N ARG A 33 -0.63 -6.59 -24.03
CA ARG A 33 -1.55 -7.65 -23.55
C ARG A 33 -0.82 -8.97 -23.31
N TRP A 34 0.07 -9.36 -24.22
CA TRP A 34 0.84 -10.59 -24.09
C TRP A 34 1.91 -10.45 -23.00
N GLU A 35 2.58 -9.30 -22.93
CA GLU A 35 3.55 -9.01 -21.89
C GLU A 35 2.90 -9.05 -20.50
N ASN A 36 1.77 -8.37 -20.30
CA ASN A 36 1.02 -8.37 -19.06
C ASN A 36 0.54 -9.78 -18.68
N SER A 37 0.04 -10.56 -19.64
CA SER A 37 -0.39 -11.95 -19.37
C SER A 37 0.78 -12.83 -18.91
N THR A 38 1.93 -12.73 -19.58
CA THR A 38 3.12 -13.51 -19.20
C THR A 38 3.73 -13.00 -17.89
N TRP A 39 3.62 -11.70 -17.59
CA TRP A 39 3.97 -11.13 -16.30
C TRP A 39 3.12 -11.71 -15.17
N ASP A 40 1.80 -11.75 -15.35
CA ASP A 40 0.88 -12.27 -14.34
C ASP A 40 1.16 -13.73 -14.02
N TRP A 41 1.39 -14.54 -15.05
CA TRP A 41 1.81 -15.92 -14.90
C TRP A 41 3.12 -16.04 -14.10
N ARG A 42 4.15 -15.23 -14.42
CA ARG A 42 5.42 -15.21 -13.67
C ARG A 42 5.24 -14.71 -12.24
N ALA A 43 4.38 -13.74 -12.01
CA ALA A 43 4.06 -13.21 -10.68
C ALA A 43 3.39 -14.30 -9.82
N ARG A 44 2.36 -14.95 -10.35
CA ARG A 44 1.68 -16.10 -9.70
C ARG A 44 2.67 -17.22 -9.37
N MET A 45 3.50 -17.62 -10.32
CA MET A 45 4.48 -18.69 -10.09
C MET A 45 5.49 -18.36 -8.99
N ARG A 46 6.03 -17.14 -9.00
CA ARG A 46 6.98 -16.69 -7.96
C ARG A 46 6.31 -16.62 -6.60
N ALA A 47 5.11 -16.02 -6.52
CA ALA A 47 4.35 -15.92 -5.29
C ALA A 47 3.97 -17.30 -4.73
N SER A 48 3.48 -18.23 -5.56
CA SER A 48 3.12 -19.58 -5.13
C SER A 48 4.33 -20.38 -4.63
N ARG A 49 5.52 -20.17 -5.20
CA ARG A 49 6.76 -20.79 -4.69
C ARG A 49 7.15 -20.20 -3.34
N ALA A 50 7.12 -18.87 -3.21
CA ALA A 50 7.43 -18.18 -1.96
C ALA A 50 6.46 -18.56 -0.83
N ALA A 51 5.18 -18.78 -1.15
CA ALA A 51 4.15 -19.20 -0.19
C ALA A 51 4.51 -20.50 0.54
N LYS A 52 5.15 -21.47 -0.13
CA LYS A 52 5.54 -22.76 0.48
C LYS A 52 6.56 -22.63 1.60
N THR A 53 7.35 -21.56 1.58
CA THR A 53 8.40 -21.27 2.56
C THR A 53 8.06 -20.06 3.43
N ALA A 54 6.89 -19.45 3.23
CA ALA A 54 6.52 -18.24 3.92
C ALA A 54 6.27 -18.53 5.40
N ARG A 55 6.96 -17.77 6.27
CA ARG A 55 6.68 -17.72 7.70
C ARG A 55 6.06 -16.34 7.98
N PRO A 56 4.77 -16.26 8.34
CA PRO A 56 4.10 -14.98 8.59
C PRO A 56 4.86 -14.13 9.60
N ASP A 57 5.31 -14.74 10.70
CA ASP A 57 5.95 -14.03 11.82
C ASP A 57 7.39 -13.61 11.54
N SER A 58 8.06 -14.23 10.57
CA SER A 58 9.42 -13.84 10.17
C SER A 58 9.43 -12.64 9.21
N ALA A 59 8.26 -12.18 8.75
CA ALA A 59 8.18 -11.04 7.86
C ALA A 59 8.39 -9.72 8.61
N ALA A 60 9.09 -8.78 7.99
CA ALA A 60 9.25 -7.43 8.50
C ALA A 60 7.95 -6.60 8.43
N ILE A 61 6.89 -7.11 7.80
CA ILE A 61 5.63 -6.42 7.59
C ILE A 61 4.51 -7.17 8.30
N CYS A 62 3.64 -6.43 8.99
CA CYS A 62 2.40 -6.90 9.60
C CYS A 62 1.23 -6.09 9.04
N LEU A 63 0.10 -6.76 8.80
CA LEU A 63 -1.13 -6.11 8.35
C LEU A 63 -2.15 -6.12 9.48
N ILE A 64 -2.87 -5.02 9.66
CA ILE A 64 -4.02 -4.93 10.56
C ILE A 64 -5.19 -4.40 9.73
N LEU A 65 -6.18 -5.24 9.44
CA LEU A 65 -7.22 -4.94 8.46
C LEU A 65 -8.58 -4.71 9.12
N MET A 66 -9.29 -3.68 8.65
CA MET A 66 -10.70 -3.49 8.95
C MET A 66 -11.51 -4.44 8.07
N ASP A 67 -11.82 -5.61 8.62
CA ASP A 67 -12.62 -6.63 7.97
C ASP A 67 -14.09 -6.57 8.41
N GLN A 68 -14.93 -7.44 7.82
CA GLN A 68 -16.35 -7.48 8.15
C GLN A 68 -16.59 -7.86 9.62
N GLN A 69 -15.71 -8.68 10.21
CA GLN A 69 -15.76 -9.04 11.62
C GLN A 69 -15.52 -7.83 12.52
N SER A 70 -14.57 -6.96 12.16
CA SER A 70 -14.28 -5.72 12.87
C SER A 70 -15.49 -4.79 12.84
N LEU A 71 -16.08 -4.57 11.66
CA LEU A 71 -17.30 -3.75 11.51
C LEU A 71 -18.48 -4.30 12.33
N ASP A 72 -18.66 -5.61 12.31
CA ASP A 72 -19.70 -6.28 13.09
C ASP A 72 -19.47 -6.14 14.60
N TRP A 73 -18.23 -6.26 15.07
CA TRP A 73 -17.88 -6.00 16.46
C TRP A 73 -18.17 -4.56 16.85
N GLY A 74 -17.76 -3.58 16.03
CA GLY A 74 -18.03 -2.17 16.29
C GLY A 74 -19.52 -1.90 16.44
N ARG A 75 -20.34 -2.38 15.49
CA ARG A 75 -21.78 -2.19 15.48
C ARG A 75 -22.51 -2.97 16.57
N LYS A 76 -22.22 -4.27 16.75
CA LYS A 76 -23.01 -5.17 17.61
C LYS A 76 -22.56 -5.13 19.08
N THR A 77 -21.27 -4.94 19.32
CA THR A 77 -20.70 -5.00 20.67
C THR A 77 -20.55 -3.61 21.29
N ASN A 78 -20.19 -2.61 20.48
CA ASN A 78 -19.88 -1.26 20.98
C ASN A 78 -20.86 -0.18 20.47
N SER A 79 -21.89 -0.57 19.70
CA SER A 79 -22.86 0.36 19.12
C SER A 79 -22.22 1.51 18.32
N LEU A 80 -21.04 1.28 17.73
CA LEU A 80 -20.32 2.29 16.97
C LEU A 80 -21.01 2.55 15.62
N PRO A 81 -21.16 3.83 15.22
CA PRO A 81 -21.61 4.18 13.88
C PRO A 81 -20.54 3.86 12.84
N TRP A 82 -20.92 3.86 11.56
CA TRP A 82 -19.97 3.92 10.46
C TRP A 82 -20.09 5.27 9.75
N PRO A 83 -18.97 5.97 9.45
CA PRO A 83 -17.59 5.66 9.83
C PRO A 83 -17.36 5.63 11.35
N TRP A 84 -16.34 4.88 11.80
CA TRP A 84 -16.00 4.82 13.22
C TRP A 84 -15.54 6.20 13.74
N PRO A 85 -15.90 6.56 14.99
CA PRO A 85 -15.27 7.68 15.69
C PRO A 85 -13.74 7.53 15.70
N ARG A 86 -13.02 8.64 15.60
CA ARG A 86 -11.56 8.67 15.46
C ARG A 86 -10.85 8.25 16.74
N GLU A 87 -11.43 8.53 17.88
CA GLU A 87 -10.94 8.09 19.19
C GLU A 87 -10.78 6.55 19.26
N VAL A 88 -11.58 5.79 18.49
CA VAL A 88 -11.52 4.32 18.45
C VAL A 88 -10.18 3.83 17.89
N TYR A 89 -9.46 4.63 17.10
CA TYR A 89 -8.14 4.27 16.58
C TYR A 89 -7.00 4.55 17.58
N ALA A 90 -7.23 5.31 18.65
CA ALA A 90 -6.19 5.62 19.63
C ALA A 90 -5.63 4.36 20.34
N PRO A 91 -6.46 3.40 20.83
CA PRO A 91 -5.96 2.14 21.37
C PRO A 91 -5.14 1.33 20.35
N LEU A 92 -5.47 1.39 19.06
CA LEU A 92 -4.70 0.70 18.03
C LEU A 92 -3.29 1.29 17.87
N ILE A 93 -3.17 2.63 17.86
CA ILE A 93 -1.87 3.31 17.83
C ILE A 93 -1.06 2.94 19.08
N GLN A 94 -1.71 2.95 20.25
CA GLN A 94 -1.07 2.63 21.53
C GLN A 94 -0.59 1.17 21.58
N PHE A 95 -1.37 0.22 21.07
CA PHE A 95 -0.97 -1.17 20.93
C PHE A 95 0.29 -1.32 20.08
N CYS A 96 0.33 -0.65 18.92
CA CYS A 96 1.48 -0.70 18.02
C CYS A 96 2.73 -0.09 18.67
N ARG A 97 2.55 1.02 19.41
CA ARG A 97 3.62 1.66 20.18
C ARG A 97 4.17 0.74 21.26
N ARG A 98 3.27 0.12 22.05
CA ARG A 98 3.60 -0.84 23.11
C ARG A 98 4.34 -2.06 22.56
N GLY A 99 3.94 -2.54 21.40
CA GLY A 99 4.58 -3.65 20.71
C GLY A 99 5.96 -3.33 20.13
N GLY A 100 6.34 -2.06 20.06
CA GLY A 100 7.59 -1.61 19.46
C GLY A 100 7.59 -1.74 17.94
N ALA A 101 6.45 -1.46 17.30
CA ALA A 101 6.37 -1.31 15.85
C ALA A 101 7.39 -0.26 15.37
N ARG A 102 7.97 -0.49 14.19
CA ARG A 102 8.94 0.43 13.59
C ARG A 102 8.25 1.68 13.02
N ASP A 103 7.17 1.46 12.30
CA ASP A 103 6.32 2.48 11.71
C ASP A 103 4.89 1.94 11.58
N LEU A 104 3.93 2.86 11.52
CA LEU A 104 2.49 2.57 11.40
C LEU A 104 1.92 3.38 10.25
N ALA A 105 1.75 2.74 9.09
CA ALA A 105 1.14 3.34 7.92
C ALA A 105 -0.37 3.12 7.94
N PHE A 106 -1.13 4.20 7.91
CA PHE A 106 -2.59 4.19 7.93
C PHE A 106 -3.13 4.48 6.53
N ASP A 107 -3.57 3.43 5.83
CA ASP A 107 -4.33 3.51 4.58
C ASP A 107 -5.82 3.75 4.89
N VAL A 108 -6.07 4.85 5.60
CA VAL A 108 -7.38 5.39 5.91
C VAL A 108 -7.27 6.90 5.81
N VAL A 109 -8.12 7.52 5.00
CA VAL A 109 -8.03 8.95 4.73
C VAL A 109 -9.07 9.71 5.55
N PHE A 110 -8.61 10.71 6.28
CA PHE A 110 -9.43 11.56 7.14
C PHE A 110 -9.54 12.97 6.55
N THR A 111 -10.27 13.12 5.43
CA THR A 111 -10.32 14.38 4.66
C THR A 111 -11.27 15.45 5.21
N GLU A 112 -12.20 15.06 6.09
CA GLU A 112 -13.24 15.94 6.64
C GLU A 112 -13.24 15.86 8.17
N PRO A 113 -13.76 16.85 8.92
CA PRO A 113 -13.92 16.74 10.37
C PRO A 113 -14.81 15.56 10.80
N SER A 114 -14.66 15.08 12.03
CA SER A 114 -15.44 13.94 12.50
C SER A 114 -16.90 14.33 12.68
N LEU A 115 -17.79 13.40 12.37
CA LEU A 115 -19.21 13.51 12.68
C LEU A 115 -19.48 13.55 14.19
N MET A 116 -18.54 13.09 15.01
CA MET A 116 -18.62 13.09 16.47
C MET A 116 -18.10 14.40 17.10
N GLY A 117 -17.70 15.37 16.27
CA GLY A 117 -17.26 16.70 16.69
C GLY A 117 -15.74 16.82 16.86
N VAL A 118 -15.30 18.06 17.12
CA VAL A 118 -13.88 18.44 17.13
C VAL A 118 -13.05 17.68 18.17
N HIS A 119 -13.65 17.31 19.30
CA HIS A 119 -12.94 16.57 20.34
C HIS A 119 -12.46 15.19 19.86
N ASP A 120 -13.25 14.51 19.03
CA ASP A 120 -12.89 13.21 18.45
C ASP A 120 -11.64 13.32 17.57
N ASP A 121 -11.52 14.42 16.82
CA ASP A 121 -10.36 14.73 15.96
C ASP A 121 -9.11 15.01 16.81
N GLN A 122 -9.29 15.78 17.89
CA GLN A 122 -8.22 16.13 18.83
C GLN A 122 -7.66 14.90 19.53
N VAL A 123 -8.52 14.01 20.06
CA VAL A 123 -8.08 12.78 20.72
C VAL A 123 -7.25 11.91 19.77
N PHE A 124 -7.65 11.82 18.51
CA PHE A 124 -6.89 11.08 17.51
C PHE A 124 -5.56 11.76 17.18
N GLY A 125 -5.55 13.08 16.99
CA GLY A 125 -4.33 13.85 16.76
C GLY A 125 -3.33 13.74 17.91
N GLU A 126 -3.80 13.79 19.15
CA GLU A 126 -2.97 13.59 20.35
C GLU A 126 -2.36 12.19 20.40
N ALA A 127 -3.14 11.16 20.05
CA ALA A 127 -2.64 9.79 19.96
C ALA A 127 -1.55 9.64 18.87
N ILE A 128 -1.74 10.29 17.72
CA ILE A 128 -0.74 10.35 16.63
C ILE A 128 0.53 11.07 17.12
N ALA A 129 0.39 12.26 17.70
CA ALA A 129 1.51 13.09 18.18
C ALA A 129 2.34 12.35 19.24
N ALA A 130 1.67 11.68 20.18
CA ALA A 130 2.32 10.89 21.22
C ALA A 130 3.00 9.61 20.69
N SER A 131 2.73 9.22 19.45
CA SER A 131 3.29 8.02 18.83
C SER A 131 4.71 8.27 18.31
N GLY A 132 4.89 9.28 17.45
CA GLY A 132 6.16 9.57 16.76
C GLY A 132 6.51 8.64 15.59
N PHE A 133 5.65 7.70 15.20
CA PHE A 133 5.94 6.71 14.13
C PHE A 133 4.78 6.50 13.14
N PHE A 134 3.76 7.35 13.19
CA PHE A 134 2.56 7.26 12.37
C PHE A 134 2.75 7.90 10.99
N LEU A 135 2.29 7.23 9.93
CA LEU A 135 2.21 7.77 8.58
C LEU A 135 0.75 7.85 8.13
N GLY A 136 0.30 9.05 7.77
CA GLY A 136 -1.06 9.30 7.30
C GLY A 136 -1.21 9.24 5.79
N ALA A 137 -2.43 8.98 5.32
CA ALA A 137 -2.74 8.95 3.90
C ALA A 137 -3.37 10.27 3.39
N PHE A 138 -3.12 10.59 2.12
CA PHE A 138 -3.80 11.65 1.37
C PHE A 138 -4.15 11.17 -0.05
N PHE A 139 -5.04 11.90 -0.73
CA PHE A 139 -5.41 11.59 -2.11
C PHE A 139 -4.85 12.59 -3.10
N VAL A 140 -4.33 12.08 -4.21
CA VAL A 140 -4.13 12.84 -5.44
C VAL A 140 -5.25 12.51 -6.40
N HIS A 141 -5.94 13.53 -6.91
CA HIS A 141 -7.03 13.38 -7.86
C HIS A 141 -6.53 13.49 -9.30
N GLY A 142 -7.13 12.70 -10.19
CA GLY A 142 -6.85 12.78 -11.63
C GLY A 142 -5.52 12.13 -12.01
N ASP A 143 -4.67 12.88 -12.70
CA ASP A 143 -3.43 12.36 -13.28
C ASP A 143 -2.31 12.26 -12.23
N LEU A 144 -1.81 11.04 -11.99
CA LEU A 144 -0.67 10.80 -11.11
C LEU A 144 0.67 11.20 -11.75
N MET A 145 0.66 11.66 -13.00
CA MET A 145 1.85 12.21 -13.65
C MET A 145 2.07 13.69 -13.27
N ARG A 146 1.04 14.41 -12.83
CA ARG A 146 1.13 15.77 -12.30
C ARG A 146 0.03 15.99 -11.26
N ALA A 147 0.43 16.08 -9.99
CA ALA A 147 -0.52 16.27 -8.90
C ALA A 147 -1.03 17.73 -8.91
N GLU A 148 -2.20 17.95 -9.52
CA GLU A 148 -2.85 19.26 -9.57
C GLU A 148 -3.83 19.47 -8.42
N LYS A 149 -4.56 18.42 -8.06
CA LYS A 149 -5.55 18.46 -6.99
C LYS A 149 -5.23 17.41 -5.95
N ILE A 150 -4.93 17.89 -4.74
CA ILE A 150 -4.55 17.06 -3.60
C ILE A 150 -5.59 17.30 -2.50
N THR A 151 -6.06 16.23 -1.87
CA THR A 151 -6.87 16.32 -0.65
C THR A 151 -6.07 15.78 0.50
N MET A 152 -5.63 16.70 1.35
CA MET A 152 -4.91 16.42 2.58
C MET A 152 -5.88 15.92 3.67
N PRO A 153 -5.40 15.15 4.65
CA PRO A 153 -6.19 14.87 5.83
C PRO A 153 -6.36 16.14 6.69
N ILE A 154 -7.27 16.08 7.67
CA ILE A 154 -7.45 17.12 8.69
C ILE A 154 -6.13 17.45 9.41
N ALA A 155 -6.05 18.67 9.96
CA ALA A 155 -4.82 19.21 10.57
C ALA A 155 -4.31 18.33 11.72
N GLU A 156 -5.21 17.79 12.53
CA GLU A 156 -4.88 16.90 13.66
C GLU A 156 -4.15 15.62 13.20
N VAL A 157 -4.34 15.20 11.95
CA VAL A 157 -3.58 14.10 11.35
C VAL A 157 -2.35 14.63 10.61
N ALA A 158 -2.52 15.65 9.77
CA ALA A 158 -1.47 16.17 8.89
C ALA A 158 -0.27 16.72 9.67
N ASP A 159 -0.52 17.50 10.71
CA ASP A 159 0.51 18.21 11.47
C ASP A 159 1.24 17.30 12.47
N ASN A 160 0.60 16.20 12.89
CA ASN A 160 1.12 15.27 13.88
C ASN A 160 1.77 14.01 13.27
N ALA A 161 1.51 13.70 12.00
CA ALA A 161 2.09 12.52 11.34
C ALA A 161 3.60 12.69 11.10
N LEU A 162 4.36 11.61 11.23
CA LEU A 162 5.78 11.56 10.87
C LEU A 162 5.99 11.84 9.38
N ALA A 163 5.09 11.33 8.55
CA ALA A 163 5.06 11.56 7.11
C ALA A 163 3.64 11.32 6.58
N LEU A 164 3.38 11.88 5.40
CA LEU A 164 2.15 11.65 4.65
C LEU A 164 2.44 10.93 3.34
N GLY A 165 1.51 10.11 2.87
CA GLY A 165 1.67 9.35 1.63
C GLY A 165 0.41 9.25 0.77
N ASN A 166 0.59 9.32 -0.55
CA ASN A 166 -0.50 9.18 -1.52
C ASN A 166 -0.99 7.72 -1.57
N VAL A 167 -2.30 7.53 -1.59
CA VAL A 167 -2.95 6.21 -1.74
C VAL A 167 -3.70 6.04 -3.06
N SER A 168 -3.71 7.07 -3.91
CA SER A 168 -4.25 6.98 -5.26
C SER A 168 -3.33 6.17 -6.18
N GLU A 169 -3.91 5.25 -6.95
CA GLU A 169 -3.22 4.50 -8.00
C GLU A 169 -4.06 4.32 -9.25
N ILE A 170 -3.38 4.17 -10.39
CA ILE A 170 -3.99 3.93 -11.70
C ILE A 170 -3.68 2.50 -12.13
N PRO A 171 -4.70 1.64 -12.38
CA PRO A 171 -4.48 0.30 -12.89
C PRO A 171 -3.89 0.33 -14.31
N ASP A 172 -3.46 -0.82 -14.81
CA ASP A 172 -3.23 -0.96 -16.24
C ASP A 172 -4.56 -0.91 -17.03
N ASP A 173 -4.49 -0.84 -18.36
CA ASP A 173 -5.66 -0.68 -19.25
C ASP A 173 -6.72 -1.80 -19.10
N ASP A 174 -6.33 -2.96 -18.56
CA ASP A 174 -7.22 -4.08 -18.27
C ASP A 174 -7.78 -4.07 -16.82
N GLY A 175 -7.55 -2.99 -16.07
CA GLY A 175 -8.04 -2.81 -14.70
C GLY A 175 -7.21 -3.55 -13.63
N VAL A 176 -6.14 -4.25 -14.02
CA VAL A 176 -5.28 -4.95 -13.07
C VAL A 176 -4.16 -4.03 -12.59
N PHE A 177 -3.99 -3.94 -11.29
CA PHE A 177 -2.90 -3.21 -10.67
C PHE A 177 -1.64 -4.07 -10.79
N ARG A 178 -0.76 -3.75 -11.75
CA ARG A 178 0.58 -4.38 -11.86
C ARG A 178 1.71 -3.43 -11.51
N ARG A 179 1.42 -2.13 -11.55
CA ARG A 179 2.39 -1.05 -11.37
C ARG A 179 1.98 -0.19 -10.18
N VAL A 180 2.98 0.40 -9.55
CA VAL A 180 2.83 1.38 -8.46
C VAL A 180 3.51 2.67 -8.88
N THR A 181 2.87 3.79 -8.59
CA THR A 181 3.41 5.14 -8.68
C THR A 181 4.09 5.46 -7.35
N LEU A 182 5.42 5.45 -7.34
CA LEU A 182 6.24 5.64 -6.14
C LEU A 182 6.22 7.08 -5.65
N TRP A 183 6.15 8.04 -6.57
CA TRP A 183 5.97 9.46 -6.27
C TRP A 183 5.33 10.19 -7.44
N VAL A 184 4.72 11.32 -7.11
CA VAL A 184 4.17 12.29 -8.04
C VAL A 184 4.79 13.66 -7.75
N GLU A 185 4.79 14.53 -8.75
CA GLU A 185 5.30 15.90 -8.61
C GLU A 185 4.15 16.90 -8.66
N THR A 186 4.19 17.91 -7.78
CA THR A 186 3.25 19.03 -7.81
C THR A 186 3.64 20.02 -8.89
N ALA A 187 2.73 20.94 -9.25
CA ALA A 187 3.06 22.03 -10.15
C ALA A 187 4.16 22.96 -9.61
N ALA A 188 4.37 22.99 -8.29
CA ALA A 188 5.43 23.75 -7.62
C ALA A 188 6.78 23.00 -7.58
N GLY A 189 6.82 21.73 -8.00
CA GLY A 189 8.03 20.90 -8.01
C GLY A 189 8.23 20.04 -6.75
N ASP A 190 7.25 20.01 -5.84
CA ASP A 190 7.33 19.16 -4.64
C ASP A 190 7.14 17.70 -5.01
N THR A 191 7.92 16.81 -4.38
CA THR A 191 7.80 15.37 -4.56
C THR A 191 6.90 14.77 -3.47
N LEU A 192 5.79 14.18 -3.89
CA LEU A 192 4.82 13.53 -3.03
C LEU A 192 4.89 12.01 -3.23
N TYR A 193 5.31 11.28 -2.19
CA TYR A 193 5.49 9.83 -2.26
C TYR A 193 4.17 9.08 -2.05
N SER A 194 4.04 7.89 -2.64
CA SER A 194 2.96 6.98 -2.23
C SER A 194 3.16 6.51 -0.79
N LEU A 195 2.10 6.07 -0.11
CA LEU A 195 2.16 5.62 1.28
C LEU A 195 3.21 4.53 1.51
N GLY A 196 3.28 3.54 0.62
CA GLY A 196 4.33 2.52 0.66
C GLY A 196 5.75 3.08 0.48
N ALA A 197 5.94 4.05 -0.43
CA ALA A 197 7.23 4.70 -0.62
C ALA A 197 7.61 5.61 0.56
N ALA A 198 6.66 6.33 1.14
CA ALA A 198 6.84 7.15 2.34
C ALA A 198 7.27 6.28 3.55
N THR A 199 6.63 5.13 3.73
CA THR A 199 6.97 4.14 4.77
C THR A 199 8.39 3.59 4.59
N ALA A 200 8.74 3.24 3.34
CA ALA A 200 10.09 2.79 3.03
C ALA A 200 11.13 3.90 3.27
N ARG A 201 10.81 5.17 2.97
CA ARG A 201 11.69 6.32 3.23
C ARG A 201 11.89 6.59 4.73
N ALA A 202 10.81 6.58 5.51
CA ALA A 202 10.86 6.79 6.97
C ALA A 202 11.78 5.76 7.66
N SER A 203 11.91 4.57 7.08
CA SER A 203 12.79 3.50 7.55
C SER A 203 14.16 3.42 6.87
N GLY A 204 14.54 4.44 6.10
CA GLY A 204 15.85 4.54 5.44
C GLY A 204 16.02 3.68 4.18
N LYS A 205 14.94 3.13 3.62
CA LYS A 205 14.91 2.24 2.44
C LYS A 205 14.05 2.77 1.29
N GLY A 206 13.99 4.09 1.14
CA GLY A 206 13.18 4.75 0.12
C GLY A 206 13.48 4.29 -1.32
N PRO A 207 12.54 4.51 -2.26
CA PRO A 207 12.77 4.16 -3.66
C PRO A 207 13.92 4.96 -4.29
N ASP A 208 14.69 4.31 -5.17
CA ASP A 208 15.67 4.97 -6.02
C ASP A 208 14.95 5.83 -7.07
N THR A 209 15.14 7.15 -6.98
CA THR A 209 14.49 8.12 -7.87
C THR A 209 14.94 7.98 -9.33
N ARG A 210 16.14 7.43 -9.58
CA ARG A 210 16.67 7.21 -10.94
C ARG A 210 15.95 6.10 -11.69
N ALA A 211 15.31 5.19 -10.95
CA ALA A 211 14.66 4.04 -11.55
C ALA A 211 13.26 4.37 -12.10
N GLY A 212 12.84 5.63 -12.04
CA GLY A 212 11.56 6.13 -12.56
C GLY A 212 10.42 6.05 -11.56
N ARG A 213 9.44 6.95 -11.74
CA ARG A 213 8.31 7.15 -10.82
C ARG A 213 7.31 6.00 -10.77
N ARG A 214 7.05 5.34 -11.90
CA ARG A 214 6.08 4.24 -11.99
C ARG A 214 6.82 2.93 -12.24
N ARG A 215 6.58 1.93 -11.40
CA ARG A 215 7.34 0.67 -11.39
C ARG A 215 6.40 -0.52 -11.39
N ILE A 216 6.80 -1.56 -12.12
CA ILE A 216 6.16 -2.87 -12.02
C ILE A 216 6.40 -3.43 -10.61
N LEU A 217 5.33 -3.86 -9.95
CA LEU A 217 5.36 -4.44 -8.62
C LEU A 217 5.88 -5.88 -8.65
N ASP A 218 6.83 -6.18 -7.77
CA ASP A 218 7.24 -7.55 -7.52
C ASP A 218 6.34 -8.20 -6.47
N TYR A 219 5.35 -8.96 -6.94
CA TYR A 219 4.42 -9.73 -6.10
C TYR A 219 5.14 -10.89 -5.41
N ARG A 220 5.79 -10.61 -4.28
CA ARG A 220 6.68 -11.57 -3.61
C ARG A 220 5.96 -12.80 -3.06
N ARG A 221 4.76 -12.63 -2.52
CA ARG A 221 3.96 -13.71 -1.94
C ARG A 221 2.48 -13.33 -1.88
N PRO A 222 1.56 -14.32 -1.84
CA PRO A 222 0.13 -14.08 -1.71
C PRO A 222 -0.25 -13.35 -0.41
N ALA A 223 -1.35 -12.60 -0.44
CA ALA A 223 -1.80 -11.77 0.68
C ALA A 223 -2.07 -12.57 1.97
N ASP A 224 -2.65 -13.76 1.84
CA ASP A 224 -2.97 -14.69 2.92
C ASP A 224 -1.73 -15.32 3.60
N THR A 225 -0.53 -15.10 3.06
CA THR A 225 0.74 -15.56 3.68
C THR A 225 1.41 -14.51 4.56
N TRP A 226 0.87 -13.29 4.61
CA TRP A 226 1.30 -12.27 5.57
C TRP A 226 0.61 -12.49 6.92
N ARG A 227 1.25 -12.02 7.99
CA ARG A 227 0.56 -11.95 9.29
C ARG A 227 -0.47 -10.83 9.19
N ILE A 228 -1.74 -11.20 9.31
CA ILE A 228 -2.90 -10.31 9.27
C ILE A 228 -3.62 -10.43 10.61
N PHE A 229 -3.88 -9.31 11.26
CA PHE A 229 -4.80 -9.20 12.38
C PHE A 229 -6.03 -8.40 11.95
N ASN A 230 -7.17 -8.65 12.58
CA ASN A 230 -8.32 -7.77 12.42
C ASN A 230 -8.18 -6.58 13.39
N VAL A 231 -8.68 -5.40 13.01
CA VAL A 231 -8.55 -4.16 13.81
C VAL A 231 -9.21 -4.32 15.19
N ALA A 232 -10.37 -4.95 15.26
CA ALA A 232 -11.12 -5.09 16.51
C ALA A 232 -10.35 -5.87 17.60
N GLU A 233 -9.67 -6.95 17.22
CA GLU A 233 -8.88 -7.78 18.14
C GLU A 233 -7.68 -7.00 18.72
N ILE A 234 -7.05 -6.17 17.90
CA ILE A 234 -5.94 -5.30 18.32
C ILE A 234 -6.44 -4.25 19.33
N ILE A 235 -7.56 -3.59 19.04
CA ILE A 235 -8.18 -2.62 19.96
C ILE A 235 -8.55 -3.29 21.28
N GLN A 236 -9.26 -4.43 21.23
CA GLN A 236 -9.63 -5.19 22.43
C GLN A 236 -8.40 -5.60 23.25
N SER A 237 -7.29 -5.96 22.59
CA SER A 237 -6.06 -6.34 23.28
C SER A 237 -5.45 -5.17 24.04
N GLU A 238 -5.42 -3.97 23.46
CA GLU A 238 -4.94 -2.78 24.17
C GLU A 238 -5.87 -2.38 25.32
N LEU A 239 -7.19 -2.40 25.11
CA LEU A 239 -8.15 -2.06 26.18
C LEU A 239 -7.97 -2.99 27.39
N ARG A 240 -7.82 -4.31 27.17
CA ARG A 240 -7.52 -5.25 28.26
C ARG A 240 -6.19 -4.96 28.95
N LEU A 241 -5.16 -4.58 28.21
CA LEU A 241 -3.85 -4.22 28.78
C LEU A 241 -3.94 -2.97 29.65
N GLN A 242 -4.75 -2.00 29.27
CA GLN A 242 -5.00 -0.79 30.08
C GLN A 242 -5.72 -1.11 31.39
N GLU A 243 -6.59 -2.11 31.38
CA GLU A 243 -7.28 -2.63 32.58
C GLU A 243 -6.41 -3.58 33.41
N GLY A 244 -5.15 -3.84 33.01
CA GLY A 244 -4.25 -4.78 33.69
C GLY A 244 -4.55 -6.26 33.42
N GLY A 245 -5.39 -6.55 32.43
CA GLY A 245 -5.75 -7.89 31.99
C GLY A 245 -4.77 -8.51 30.99
N THR A 246 -5.14 -9.70 30.49
CA THR A 246 -4.36 -10.42 29.46
C THR A 246 -4.88 -10.07 28.06
N PRO A 247 -4.02 -9.64 27.12
CA PRO A 247 -4.43 -9.32 25.76
C PRO A 247 -4.82 -10.56 24.96
N ASN A 248 -5.63 -10.39 23.89
CA ASN A 248 -5.87 -11.48 22.93
C ASN A 248 -4.61 -11.73 22.08
N VAL A 249 -3.89 -10.64 21.74
CA VAL A 249 -2.66 -10.66 20.95
C VAL A 249 -1.52 -10.06 21.77
N ASP A 250 -0.41 -10.79 21.90
CA ASP A 250 0.79 -10.26 22.54
C ASP A 250 1.39 -9.12 21.69
N PRO A 251 1.49 -7.87 22.20
CA PRO A 251 2.08 -6.75 21.48
C PRO A 251 3.50 -7.01 20.97
N ALA A 252 4.27 -7.88 21.64
CA ALA A 252 5.65 -8.20 21.25
C ALA A 252 5.74 -8.78 19.83
N ILE A 253 4.64 -9.29 19.27
CA ILE A 253 4.58 -9.72 17.87
C ILE A 253 4.87 -8.58 16.88
N LEU A 254 4.67 -7.32 17.26
CA LEU A 254 4.89 -6.15 16.39
C LEU A 254 6.33 -5.60 16.44
N ARG A 255 7.19 -6.16 17.29
CA ARG A 255 8.53 -5.62 17.53
C ARG A 255 9.35 -5.49 16.25
N GLY A 256 9.72 -4.25 15.90
CA GLY A 256 10.52 -3.91 14.74
C GLY A 256 9.84 -4.11 13.39
N LYS A 257 8.52 -4.40 13.37
CA LYS A 257 7.74 -4.59 12.14
C LYS A 257 7.22 -3.25 11.60
N HIS A 258 7.12 -3.19 10.29
CA HIS A 258 6.33 -2.20 9.56
C HIS A 258 4.86 -2.62 9.64
N VAL A 259 4.01 -1.80 10.26
CA VAL A 259 2.59 -2.11 10.42
C VAL A 259 1.79 -1.30 9.41
N LEU A 260 0.95 -1.98 8.63
CA LEU A 260 0.04 -1.33 7.69
C LEU A 260 -1.39 -1.59 8.13
N VAL A 261 -2.16 -0.51 8.24
CA VAL A 261 -3.59 -0.53 8.53
C VAL A 261 -4.35 -0.18 7.26
N GLY A 262 -5.39 -0.93 6.94
CA GLY A 262 -6.22 -0.68 5.75
C GLY A 262 -7.52 -1.45 5.79
N TYR A 263 -8.25 -1.45 4.69
CA TYR A 263 -9.59 -2.05 4.61
C TYR A 263 -9.59 -3.37 3.84
N SER A 264 -10.40 -4.32 4.32
CA SER A 264 -10.64 -5.58 3.62
C SER A 264 -12.09 -6.04 3.63
N ALA A 265 -12.98 -5.33 4.35
CA ALA A 265 -14.41 -5.59 4.29
C ALA A 265 -14.95 -5.28 2.88
N PRO A 266 -15.71 -6.19 2.24
CA PRO A 266 -16.22 -5.99 0.87
C PRO A 266 -17.04 -4.70 0.70
N GLY A 267 -17.81 -4.32 1.72
CA GLY A 267 -18.64 -3.11 1.71
C GLY A 267 -17.85 -1.79 1.73
N LEU A 268 -16.54 -1.83 1.99
CA LEU A 268 -15.67 -0.65 1.96
C LEU A 268 -15.06 -0.38 0.58
N LEU A 269 -15.29 -1.28 -0.38
CA LEU A 269 -14.94 -1.10 -1.82
C LEU A 269 -13.46 -0.80 -2.10
N ASP A 270 -12.56 -1.27 -1.23
CA ASP A 270 -11.13 -0.98 -1.32
C ASP A 270 -10.30 -2.13 -1.95
N LEU A 271 -10.95 -3.24 -2.29
CA LEU A 271 -10.27 -4.37 -2.90
C LEU A 271 -9.87 -4.07 -4.35
N ARG A 272 -8.59 -4.26 -4.66
CA ARG A 272 -8.02 -4.05 -6.01
C ARG A 272 -7.78 -5.37 -6.73
N SER A 273 -7.97 -5.37 -8.05
CA SER A 273 -7.60 -6.50 -8.90
C SER A 273 -6.08 -6.58 -9.03
N THR A 274 -5.48 -7.70 -8.64
CA THR A 274 -4.04 -7.93 -8.74
C THR A 274 -3.75 -9.21 -9.54
N PRO A 275 -2.52 -9.38 -10.05
CA PRO A 275 -2.10 -10.62 -10.69
C PRO A 275 -2.27 -11.87 -9.82
N LEU A 276 -2.33 -11.73 -8.49
CA LEU A 276 -2.45 -12.86 -7.57
C LEU A 276 -3.88 -13.28 -7.27
N ASN A 277 -4.87 -12.46 -7.63
CA ASN A 277 -6.27 -12.80 -7.39
C ASN A 277 -6.62 -14.05 -8.24
N ARG A 278 -7.32 -15.00 -7.62
CA ARG A 278 -7.93 -16.11 -8.37
C ARG A 278 -9.14 -15.53 -9.11
N VAL A 279 -9.11 -15.61 -10.44
CA VAL A 279 -10.30 -15.44 -11.28
C VAL A 279 -11.21 -16.63 -11.06
#